data_AF-A0A2N3A454-F1
#
_entry.id   AF-A0A2N3A454-F1
#
_cell.length_a   1.000
_cell.length_b   1.000
_cell.length_c   1.000
_cell.angle_alpha   90.00
_cell.angle_beta   90.00
_cell.angle_gamma   90.00
#
_symmetry.space_group_name_H-M   'P 1'
#
loop_
_entity.id
_entity.type
_entity.pdbx_description
1 polymer ?
#
loop_
_entity_poly.entity_id
_entity_poly.type
_entity_poly.pdbx_seq_one_letter_code
_entity_poly.pdbx_strand_id
1 'polypeptide(L)' 'MKPTGQGTGMSLSYDIVKAHGGDIQVISAEGEGTTFILSLPHSY' A
#
# COMPACT_ATOMS: atom_id res chain seq x y z
N MET A 1 24.70 -6.66 -6.92
CA MET A 1 23.67 -6.85 -5.88
C MET A 1 22.37 -6.28 -6.41
N LYS A 2 21.27 -7.04 -6.46
CA LYS A 2 19.94 -6.43 -6.67
C LYS A 2 19.61 -5.65 -5.39
N PRO A 3 19.22 -4.37 -5.47
CA PRO A 3 18.98 -3.60 -4.26
C PRO A 3 17.78 -4.18 -3.51
N THR A 4 17.96 -4.41 -2.22
CA THR A 4 16.90 -4.81 -1.30
C THR A 4 15.83 -3.72 -1.30
N GLY A 5 14.56 -4.05 -1.57
CA GLY A 5 13.43 -3.10 -1.49
C GLY A 5 12.84 -2.58 -2.81
N GLN A 6 12.82 -3.36 -3.89
CA GLN A 6 12.25 -2.94 -5.20
C GLN A 6 10.71 -2.76 -5.23
N GLY A 7 10.03 -2.59 -4.10
CA GLY A 7 8.59 -2.29 -4.10
C GLY A 7 7.71 -3.37 -4.73
N THR A 8 8.19 -4.60 -4.95
CA THR A 8 7.42 -5.67 -5.65
C THR A 8 6.18 -6.10 -4.88
N GLY A 9 6.21 -6.09 -3.54
CA GLY A 9 5.02 -6.35 -2.73
C GLY A 9 4.07 -5.16 -2.67
N MET A 10 4.58 -3.94 -2.50
CA MET A 10 3.74 -2.75 -2.35
C MET A 10 3.14 -2.23 -3.66
N SER A 11 3.87 -2.33 -4.77
CA SER A 11 3.32 -2.05 -6.10
C SER A 11 2.19 -3.00 -6.45
N LEU A 12 2.38 -4.31 -6.20
CA LEU A 12 1.32 -5.30 -6.40
C LEU A 12 0.09 -5.02 -5.51
N SER A 13 0.30 -4.72 -4.22
CA SER A 13 -0.81 -4.33 -3.33
C SER A 13 -1.53 -3.08 -3.82
N TYR A 14 -0.80 -2.09 -4.35
CA TYR A 14 -1.38 -0.88 -4.94
C TYR A 14 -2.24 -1.21 -6.16
N ASP A 15 -1.72 -2.03 -7.08
CA ASP A 15 -2.45 -2.46 -8.27
C ASP A 15 -3.73 -3.22 -7.91
N ILE A 16 -3.65 -4.14 -6.94
CA ILE A 16 -4.81 -4.89 -6.43
C ILE A 16 -5.87 -3.94 -5.87
N VAL A 17 -5.49 -3.03 -4.96
CA VAL A 17 -6.44 -2.11 -4.31
C VAL A 17 -7.08 -1.19 -5.35
N LYS A 18 -6.30 -0.65 -6.29
CA LYS A 18 -6.82 0.21 -7.36
C LYS A 18 -7.74 -0.54 -8.32
N ALA A 19 -7.42 -1.77 -8.68
CA ALA A 19 -8.29 -2.61 -9.51
C ALA A 19 -9.67 -2.86 -8.87
N HIS A 20 -9.75 -2.83 -7.53
CA HIS A 20 -11.00 -2.97 -6.78
C HIS A 20 -11.66 -1.63 -6.44
N GLY A 21 -11.22 -0.52 -7.06
CA GLY A 21 -11.77 0.82 -6.80
C GLY A 21 -11.44 1.37 -5.41
N GLY A 22 -10.47 0.78 -4.73
CA GLY A 22 -10.03 1.20 -3.41
C GLY A 22 -8.93 2.26 -3.41
N ASP A 23 -8.47 2.56 -2.21
CA ASP A 23 -7.39 3.50 -1.96
C ASP A 23 -6.42 3.03 -0.87
N ILE A 24 -5.19 3.52 -0.93
CA ILE A 24 -4.13 3.24 0.05
C ILE A 24 -3.59 4.57 0.56
N GLN A 25 -3.64 4.77 1.88
CA GLN A 25 -3.01 5.89 2.57
C GLN A 25 -1.80 5.39 3.38
N VAL A 26 -0.76 6.24 3.46
CA VAL A 26 0.47 5.94 4.19
C VAL A 26 0.73 7.03 5.21
N ILE A 27 0.89 6.65 6.47
CA ILE A 27 1.28 7.53 7.56
C ILE A 27 2.62 7.02 8.08
N SER A 28 3.66 7.83 7.97
CA SER A 28 5.02 7.46 8.36
C SER A 28 5.69 8.63 9.07
N ALA A 29 6.37 8.34 10.16
CA ALA A 29 7.22 9.28 10.87
C ALA A 29 8.50 8.56 11.31
N GLU A 30 9.64 9.22 11.14
CA GLU A 30 10.94 8.65 11.49
C GLU A 30 10.99 8.32 12.99
N GLY A 31 11.42 7.11 13.33
CA GLY A 31 11.42 6.63 14.71
C GLY A 31 10.07 6.15 15.27
N GLU A 32 8.95 6.42 14.58
CA GLU A 32 7.60 5.97 14.99
C GLU A 32 7.08 4.77 14.17
N GLY A 33 7.72 4.50 13.02
CA GLY A 33 7.35 3.41 12.13
C GLY A 33 6.47 3.88 10.97
N THR A 34 5.74 2.96 10.35
CA THR A 34 4.91 3.24 9.18
C THR A 34 3.61 2.46 9.23
N THR A 35 2.50 3.15 9.01
CA THR A 35 1.14 2.60 8.96
C THR A 35 0.59 2.73 7.54
N PHE A 36 0.03 1.65 7.03
CA PHE A 36 -0.68 1.60 5.76
C PHE A 36 -2.17 1.37 6.03
N ILE A 37 -3.03 2.19 5.45
CA ILE A 37 -4.48 2.11 5.59
C ILE A 37 -5.07 1.82 4.21
N LEU A 38 -5.76 0.68 4.08
CA LEU A 38 -6.39 0.25 2.83
C LEU A 38 -7.90 0.40 2.96
N SER A 39 -8.51 1.08 1.99
CA SER A 39 -9.97 1.25 1.90
C SER A 39 -10.48 0.60 0.63
N LEU A 40 -11.54 -0.20 0.73
CA LEU A 40 -12.22 -0.79 -0.42
C LEU A 40 -13.69 -0.36 -0.42
N PRO A 41 -14.29 -0.08 -1.59
CA PRO A 41 -15.73 0.14 -1.69
C PRO A 41 -16.49 -1.08 -1.17
N HIS A 42 -17.57 -0.83 -0.43
CA HIS A 42 -18.51 -1.88 -0.04
C HIS A 42 -19.65 -1.91 -1.06
N SER A 43 -19.87 -3.07 -1.69
CA SER A 43 -21.06 -3.28 -2.52
C SER A 43 -22.29 -3.37 -1.62
N TYR A 44 -23.25 -2.47 -1.83
CA TYR A 44 -24.59 -2.57 -1.23
C TYR A 44 -25.53 -3.31 -2.19
#